data_AF-A0A3D5XC62-F1
#
_entry.id   AF-A0A3D5XC62-F1
#
_cell.length_a   1.000
_cell.length_b   1.000
_cell.length_c   1.000
_cell.angle_alpha   90.00
_cell.angle_beta   90.00
_cell.angle_gamma   90.00
#
_symmetry.space_group_name_H-M   'P 1'
#
loop_
_entity.id
_entity.type
_entity.pdbx_description
1 polymer ?
#
loop_
_entity_poly.entity_id
_entity_poly.type
_entity_poly.pdbx_seq_one_letter_code
_entity_poly.pdbx_strand_id
1 'polypeptide(L)'
;MGEKIEGKLSLYEVELYPEDISEPYSIIKIVFKKQNLEPVSIKYQGKDGINYIIEIKDFKANQNLKNDEFTFIPAEHKGIVIVDML
;
A
#
# COMPACT_ATOMS: atom_id res chain seq x y z
N MET A 1 -0.68 18.82 1.33
CA MET A 1 -0.61 17.95 2.52
C MET A 1 -1.57 18.50 3.55
N GLY A 2 -2.53 17.70 3.98
CA GLY A 2 -3.50 18.04 5.01
C GLY A 2 -3.19 17.34 6.32
N GLU A 3 -3.88 17.75 7.38
CA GLU A 3 -3.79 17.14 8.70
C GLU A 3 -5.20 16.78 9.18
N LYS A 4 -5.36 15.61 9.81
CA LYS A 4 -6.63 15.21 10.42
C LYS A 4 -6.40 14.49 11.74
N ILE A 5 -7.42 14.50 12.59
CA ILE A 5 -7.47 13.69 13.80
C ILE A 5 -8.58 12.68 13.61
N GLU A 6 -8.25 11.40 13.76
CA GLU A 6 -9.21 10.29 13.64
C GLU A 6 -9.11 9.44 14.91
N GLY A 7 -10.13 9.56 15.76
CA GLY A 7 -10.08 9.03 17.13
C GLY A 7 -8.95 9.66 17.94
N LYS A 8 -7.97 8.85 18.35
CA LYS A 8 -6.77 9.28 19.09
C LYS A 8 -5.52 9.47 18.20
N LEU A 9 -5.65 9.26 16.89
CA LEU A 9 -4.54 9.33 15.96
C LEU A 9 -4.50 10.70 15.28
N SER A 10 -3.37 11.38 15.39
CA SER A 10 -3.05 12.53 14.57
C SER A 10 -2.39 12.04 13.28
N LEU A 11 -2.98 12.40 12.14
CA LEU A 11 -2.64 11.88 10.82
C LEU A 11 -2.26 13.00 9.86
N TYR A 12 -1.27 12.72 9.01
CA TYR A 12 -1.03 13.47 7.78
C TYR A 12 -1.76 12.78 6.64
N GLU A 13 -2.23 13.60 5.70
CA GLU A 13 -2.88 13.14 4.48
C GLU A 13 -2.25 13.81 3.27
N VAL A 14 -1.88 13.00 2.28
CA VAL A 14 -1.34 13.47 1.01
C VAL A 14 -2.22 12.93 -0.10
N GLU A 15 -2.71 13.84 -0.93
CA GLU A 15 -3.40 13.52 -2.17
C GLU A 15 -2.46 13.77 -3.33
N LEU A 16 -2.29 12.74 -4.15
CA LEU A 16 -1.52 12.75 -5.38
C LEU A 16 -2.50 12.72 -6.54
N TYR A 17 -2.31 13.65 -7.46
CA TYR A 17 -3.05 13.74 -8.71
C TYR A 17 -2.09 13.34 -9.83
N PRO A 18 -2.53 12.55 -10.83
CA PRO A 18 -1.65 12.19 -11.93
C PRO A 18 -1.32 13.43 -12.77
N GLU A 19 -0.08 13.53 -13.23
CA GLU A 19 0.31 14.55 -14.21
C GLU A 19 -0.31 14.26 -15.58
N ASP A 20 -0.35 12.98 -15.98
CA ASP A 20 -1.08 12.54 -17.16
C ASP A 20 -2.54 12.22 -16.81
N ILE A 21 -3.45 13.01 -17.35
CA ILE A 21 -4.89 12.81 -17.18
C ILE A 21 -5.43 11.56 -17.92
N SER A 22 -4.62 10.88 -18.73
CA SER A 22 -5.00 9.62 -19.37
C SER A 22 -4.97 8.43 -18.41
N GLU A 23 -4.28 8.55 -17.28
CA GLU A 23 -4.15 7.50 -16.26
C GLU A 23 -5.53 7.02 -15.76
N PRO A 24 -5.69 5.73 -15.43
CA PRO A 24 -7.00 5.17 -15.07
C PRO A 24 -7.54 5.68 -13.72
N TYR A 25 -6.74 6.41 -12.95
CA TYR A 25 -7.10 7.00 -11.67
C TYR A 25 -7.19 8.52 -11.71
N SER A 26 -7.92 9.07 -10.75
CA SER A 26 -8.02 10.50 -10.50
C SER A 26 -7.18 10.92 -9.30
N ILE A 27 -7.13 10.11 -8.24
CA ILE A 27 -6.50 10.46 -6.97
C ILE A 27 -5.89 9.21 -6.31
N ILE A 28 -4.66 9.34 -5.83
CA ILE A 28 -4.08 8.42 -4.83
C ILE A 28 -3.93 9.19 -3.53
N LYS A 29 -4.60 8.71 -2.47
CA LYS A 29 -4.53 9.29 -1.13
C LYS A 29 -3.71 8.40 -0.23
N ILE A 30 -2.68 8.96 0.40
CA ILE A 30 -1.80 8.27 1.34
C ILE A 30 -1.96 8.91 2.71
N VAL A 31 -2.18 8.09 3.73
CA VAL A 31 -2.36 8.53 5.12
C VAL A 31 -1.26 7.92 5.98
N PHE A 32 -0.63 8.74 6.81
CA PHE A 32 0.44 8.33 7.72
C PHE A 32 0.29 9.00 9.09
N LYS A 33 0.77 8.33 10.14
CA LYS A 33 0.77 8.86 11.51
C LYS A 33 1.71 10.06 11.60
N LYS A 34 1.29 11.14 12.26
CA LYS A 34 2.15 12.32 12.45
C LYS A 34 3.36 12.07 13.35
N GLN A 35 3.22 11.11 14.27
CA GLN A 35 4.21 10.86 15.32
C GLN A 35 5.49 10.21 14.79
N ASN A 36 5.35 9.32 13.80
CA ASN A 36 6.45 8.47 13.33
C ASN A 36 6.39 8.18 11.81
N LEU A 37 5.47 8.81 11.08
CA LEU A 37 5.26 8.64 9.64
C LEU A 37 4.92 7.20 9.20
N GLU A 38 4.49 6.34 10.13
CA GLU A 38 4.05 5.00 9.76
C GLU A 38 2.80 5.08 8.87
N PRO A 39 2.73 4.24 7.81
CA PRO A 39 1.59 4.20 6.92
C PRO A 39 0.35 3.69 7.65
N VAL A 40 -0.80 4.29 7.34
CA VAL A 40 -2.11 3.90 7.90
C VAL A 40 -3.01 3.37 6.80
N SER A 41 -3.10 4.09 5.67
CA SER A 41 -3.88 3.62 4.53
C SER A 41 -3.43 4.23 3.21
N ILE A 42 -3.78 3.54 2.14
CA ILE A 42 -3.69 4.02 0.76
C ILE A 42 -5.07 3.85 0.13
N LYS A 43 -5.60 4.92 -0.48
CA LYS A 43 -6.84 4.89 -1.25
C LYS A 43 -6.57 5.30 -2.69
N TYR A 44 -6.82 4.38 -3.60
CA TYR A 44 -6.83 4.61 -5.04
C TYR A 44 -8.26 4.91 -5.50
N GLN A 45 -8.45 5.96 -6.28
CA GLN A 45 -9.74 6.33 -6.85
C GLN A 45 -9.68 6.26 -8.38
N GLY A 46 -10.31 5.23 -8.95
CA GLY A 46 -10.43 5.01 -10.38
C GLY A 46 -11.42 5.99 -11.03
N LYS A 47 -11.15 6.36 -12.29
CA LYS A 47 -12.07 7.18 -13.10
C LYS A 47 -13.31 6.41 -13.54
N ASP A 48 -13.24 5.09 -13.50
CA ASP A 48 -14.35 4.16 -13.69
C ASP A 48 -15.28 4.07 -12.46
N GLY A 49 -14.95 4.78 -11.37
CA GLY A 49 -15.69 4.75 -10.11
C GLY A 49 -15.27 3.61 -9.17
N ILE A 50 -14.34 2.74 -9.57
CA ILE A 50 -13.80 1.68 -8.72
C ILE A 50 -12.76 2.28 -7.77
N ASN A 51 -12.92 1.99 -6.47
CA ASN A 51 -11.99 2.45 -5.45
C ASN A 51 -11.33 1.25 -4.78
N TYR A 52 -10.01 1.27 -4.69
CA TYR A 52 -9.25 0.31 -3.88
C TYR A 52 -8.78 1.00 -2.60
N ILE A 53 -9.02 0.36 -1.46
CA ILE A 53 -8.61 0.85 -0.15
C ILE A 53 -7.73 -0.22 0.48
N ILE A 54 -6.49 0.14 0.78
CA ILE A 54 -5.52 -0.69 1.47
C ILE A 54 -5.37 -0.13 2.88
N GLU A 55 -5.71 -0.92 3.89
CA GLU A 55 -5.56 -0.57 5.30
C GLU A 55 -4.40 -1.34 5.91
N ILE A 56 -3.48 -0.63 6.56
CA ILE A 56 -2.34 -1.23 7.24
C ILE A 56 -2.75 -1.54 8.68
N LYS A 57 -2.93 -2.83 8.99
CA LYS A 57 -3.35 -3.30 10.32
C LYS A 57 -2.18 -3.50 11.30
N ASP A 58 -1.05 -3.99 10.80
CA ASP A 58 0.19 -4.15 11.56
C ASP A 58 1.36 -3.71 10.68
N PHE A 59 2.26 -2.94 11.25
CA PHE A 59 3.45 -2.44 10.56
C PHE A 59 4.65 -2.49 11.49
N LYS A 60 5.73 -3.11 11.02
CA LYS A 60 6.99 -3.22 11.74
C LYS A 60 8.10 -2.70 10.85
N ALA A 61 8.61 -1.51 11.18
CA ALA A 61 9.75 -0.93 10.48
C ALA A 61 11.05 -1.69 10.80
N ASN A 62 12.04 -1.55 9.92
CA ASN A 62 13.44 -1.96 10.15
C ASN A 62 13.62 -3.42 10.60
N GLN A 63 12.78 -4.33 10.08
CA GLN A 63 12.95 -5.76 10.33
C GLN A 63 14.18 -6.27 9.58
N ASN A 64 14.94 -7.16 10.22
CA ASN A 64 16.01 -7.88 9.56
C ASN A 64 15.41 -9.04 8.78
N LEU A 65 15.07 -8.78 7.51
CA LEU A 65 14.49 -9.76 6.61
C LEU A 65 15.60 -10.49 5.85
N LYS A 66 15.46 -11.81 5.71
CA LYS A 66 16.40 -12.63 4.94
C LYS A 66 16.02 -12.64 3.46
N ASN A 67 17.00 -12.86 2.59
CA ASN A 67 16.77 -12.88 1.13
C ASN A 67 15.83 -14.01 0.69
N ASP A 68 15.81 -15.13 1.41
CA ASP A 68 14.93 -16.26 1.12
C ASP A 68 13.45 -15.94 1.37
N GLU A 69 13.12 -14.98 2.23
CA GLU A 69 11.73 -14.51 2.44
C GLU A 69 11.13 -13.80 1.22
N PHE A 70 11.96 -13.37 0.27
CA PHE A 70 11.54 -12.74 -0.99
C PHE A 70 11.61 -13.69 -2.19
N THR A 71 12.03 -14.93 -1.98
CA THR A 71 12.13 -15.94 -3.03
C THR A 71 11.05 -16.98 -2.81
N PHE A 72 10.21 -17.22 -3.82
CA PHE A 72 9.30 -18.35 -3.77
C PHE A 72 10.11 -19.65 -3.84
N ILE A 73 9.95 -20.54 -2.86
CA ILE A 73 10.66 -21.83 -2.78
C ILE A 73 9.66 -22.95 -3.12
N PRO A 74 9.62 -23.47 -4.36
CA PRO A 74 8.61 -24.44 -4.77
C PRO A 74 8.62 -25.73 -3.95
N ALA A 75 9.80 -26.12 -3.44
CA ALA A 75 9.96 -27.32 -2.60
C ALA A 75 9.16 -27.26 -1.28
N GLU A 76 8.78 -26.06 -0.81
CA GLU A 76 8.00 -25.87 0.41
C GLU A 76 6.47 -25.99 0.17
N HIS A 77 6.04 -26.14 -1.09
CA HIS A 77 4.63 -26.17 -1.46
C HIS A 77 4.27 -27.45 -2.22
N LYS A 78 3.31 -28.23 -1.68
CA LYS A 78 2.86 -29.49 -2.30
C LYS A 78 1.74 -29.25 -3.31
N GLY A 79 1.77 -30.00 -4.42
CA GLY A 79 0.67 -30.04 -5.40
C GLY A 79 0.57 -28.82 -6.30
N ILE A 80 1.63 -28.01 -6.40
CA ILE A 80 1.67 -26.85 -7.29
C ILE A 80 2.14 -27.24 -8.69
N VAL A 81 1.67 -26.48 -9.69
CA VAL A 81 2.23 -26.47 -11.04
C VAL A 81 2.92 -25.12 -11.22
N ILE A 82 4.21 -25.14 -11.55
CA ILE A 82 4.95 -23.93 -11.86
C ILE A 82 4.74 -23.64 -13.34
N VAL A 83 4.12 -22.50 -13.65
CA VAL A 83 4.02 -21.97 -15.01
C VAL A 83 4.95 -20.77 -15.07
N ASP A 84 6.08 -20.95 -15.74
CA ASP A 84 7.05 -19.88 -15.95
C ASP A 84 6.63 -19.05 -17.18
N MET A 85 6.46 -17.74 -16.99
CA MET A 85 5.84 -16.82 -17.97
C MET A 85 6.89 -15.87 -18.61
N LEU A 86 8.15 -16.29 -18.68
CA LEU A 86 9.27 -15.52 -19.25
C LEU A 86 8.97 -14.90 -20.63
#